data_AF-N2BFX7-F1
#
_entry.id   AF-N2BFX7-F1
#
_cell.length_a   1.000
_cell.length_b   1.000
_cell.length_c   1.000
_cell.angle_alpha   90.00
_cell.angle_beta   90.00
_cell.angle_gamma   90.00
#
_symmetry.space_group_name_H-M   'P 1'
#
loop_
_entity.id
_entity.type
_entity.pdbx_description
1 polymer ?
#
loop_
_entity_poly.entity_id
_entity_poly.type
_entity_poly.pdbx_seq_one_letter_code
_entity_poly.pdbx_strand_id
1 'polypeptide(L)'
;MNEGDVLFYIDIGCEFQIEGRKRLQEMIDEIRKNEIMGVMVGGHHIEKVWTKASVFQHFGVLNDKHYTDTRQIASGLVMLCKTQRTQAIMQEWLNVFYHHFELVDDSPSPIPNDESFIENRHDQSIWSILNKKHNIVNFDGVDFTQMAVNPEQHPIVTARNAIYCSFITSSTNSTANRYLKVMWIIPALISKLHPIRSGRRYARTLKKFLLHYSFVNKN
;
A
#
# COMPACT_ATOMS: atom_id res chain seq x y z
N MET A 1 9.10 -9.44 16.22
CA MET A 1 9.68 -8.17 16.67
C MET A 1 9.71 -8.12 18.17
N ASN A 2 10.86 -7.79 18.72
CA ASN A 2 11.08 -7.48 20.12
C ASN A 2 10.90 -5.98 20.36
N GLU A 3 10.76 -5.58 21.62
CA GLU A 3 10.72 -4.16 22.00
C GLU A 3 11.98 -3.44 21.48
N GLY A 4 11.82 -2.25 20.89
CA GLY A 4 12.92 -1.47 20.33
C GLY A 4 13.32 -1.83 18.89
N ASP A 5 12.76 -2.89 18.30
CA ASP A 5 12.95 -3.21 16.88
C ASP A 5 12.30 -2.14 16.00
N VAL A 6 12.99 -1.72 14.93
CA VAL A 6 12.44 -0.81 13.93
C VAL A 6 11.88 -1.60 12.74
N LEU A 7 10.64 -1.28 12.37
CA LEU A 7 9.94 -1.79 11.21
C LEU A 7 9.75 -0.68 10.18
N PHE A 8 10.05 -1.02 8.93
CA PHE A 8 9.67 -0.24 7.76
C PHE A 8 8.56 -1.01 7.03
N TYR A 9 7.34 -0.49 7.08
CA TYR A 9 6.27 -0.91 6.17
C TYR A 9 6.36 -0.06 4.92
N ILE A 10 6.61 -0.70 3.77
CA ILE A 10 6.85 -0.03 2.50
C ILE A 10 6.13 -0.80 1.39
N ASP A 11 5.38 -0.09 0.57
CA ASP A 11 4.74 -0.64 -0.62
C ASP A 11 5.76 -1.24 -1.60
N ILE A 12 5.34 -2.29 -2.31
CA ILE A 12 6.16 -2.99 -3.32
C ILE A 12 6.66 -2.08 -4.46
N GLY A 13 6.02 -0.92 -4.64
CA GLY A 13 6.44 0.09 -5.62
C GLY A 13 7.60 0.97 -5.16
N CYS A 14 8.22 0.69 -4.01
CA CYS A 14 9.36 1.44 -3.51
C CYS A 14 10.67 0.63 -3.57
N GLU A 15 11.77 1.33 -3.73
CA GLU A 15 13.11 0.74 -3.85
C GLU A 15 14.10 1.43 -2.93
N PHE A 16 14.99 0.66 -2.31
CA PHE A 16 16.09 1.18 -1.51
C PHE A 16 17.26 1.59 -2.40
N GLN A 17 17.86 2.73 -2.11
CA GLN A 17 19.07 3.23 -2.77
C GLN A 17 20.30 2.95 -1.90
N ILE A 18 21.32 2.30 -2.47
CA ILE A 18 22.51 1.87 -1.72
C ILE A 18 23.38 3.07 -1.30
N GLU A 19 23.36 4.13 -2.10
CA GLU A 19 24.03 5.40 -1.86
C GLU A 19 23.42 6.11 -0.63
N GLY A 20 22.12 5.97 -0.43
CA GLY A 20 21.37 6.57 0.69
C GLY A 20 21.57 5.89 2.04
N ARG A 21 22.42 4.86 2.16
CA ARG A 21 22.60 4.07 3.40
C ARG A 21 22.83 4.92 4.66
N LYS A 22 23.55 6.04 4.53
CA LYS A 22 23.83 6.94 5.65
C LYS A 22 22.56 7.66 6.10
N ARG A 23 21.81 8.23 5.15
CA ARG A 23 20.51 8.85 5.43
C ARG A 23 19.51 7.85 6.00
N LEU A 24 19.49 6.62 5.51
CA LEU A 24 18.65 5.55 6.07
C LEU A 24 18.97 5.28 7.55
N GLN A 25 20.26 5.28 7.91
CA GLN A 25 20.67 5.11 9.31
C GLN A 25 20.22 6.28 10.19
N GLU A 26 20.32 7.52 9.68
CA GLU A 26 19.80 8.72 10.35
C GLU A 26 18.27 8.64 10.54
N MET A 27 17.53 8.20 9.52
CA MET A 27 16.08 7.98 9.62
C MET A 27 15.74 6.95 10.71
N ILE A 28 16.50 5.86 10.83
CA ILE A 28 16.30 4.86 11.90
C ILE A 28 16.44 5.51 13.28
N ASP A 29 17.42 6.40 13.47
CA ASP A 29 17.62 7.09 14.74
C ASP A 29 16.51 8.11 15.02
N GLU A 30 16.01 8.81 13.99
CA GLU A 30 14.81 9.66 14.08
C GLU A 30 13.56 8.86 14.46
N ILE A 31 13.36 7.67 13.87
CA ILE A 31 12.24 6.78 14.17
C ILE A 31 12.31 6.29 15.62
N ARG A 32 13.50 5.90 16.11
CA ARG A 32 13.67 5.50 17.52
C ARG A 32 13.33 6.64 18.48
N LYS A 33 13.69 7.87 18.15
CA LYS A 33 13.40 9.05 18.97
C LYS A 33 11.91 9.38 19.00
N ASN A 34 11.21 9.25 17.88
CA ASN A 34 9.79 9.61 17.76
C ASN A 34 8.82 8.44 17.96
N GLU A 35 9.36 7.21 18.07
CA GLU A 35 8.70 5.91 18.07
C GLU A 35 7.97 5.54 16.79
N ILE A 36 7.33 6.49 16.12
CA ILE A 36 6.61 6.28 14.85
C ILE A 36 6.74 7.54 13.99
N MET A 37 6.90 7.32 12.69
CA MET A 37 6.93 8.38 11.69
C MET A 37 6.14 7.96 10.46
N GLY A 38 5.52 8.93 9.79
CA GLY A 38 4.85 8.74 8.51
C GLY A 38 5.49 9.59 7.41
N VAL A 39 4.85 9.61 6.24
CA VAL A 39 5.27 10.43 5.09
C VAL A 39 4.08 11.24 4.61
N MET A 40 4.19 12.57 4.64
CA MET A 40 3.14 13.45 4.13
C MET A 40 3.12 13.39 2.59
N VAL A 41 2.00 13.01 1.97
CA VAL A 41 1.91 12.80 0.52
C VAL A 41 2.30 14.06 -0.25
N GLY A 42 3.32 13.99 -1.12
CA GLY A 42 3.79 15.09 -2.00
C GLY A 42 2.66 15.77 -2.79
N GLY A 43 2.72 17.09 -3.00
CA GLY A 43 1.73 17.83 -3.80
C GLY A 43 0.44 18.21 -3.05
N HIS A 44 -0.66 18.44 -3.77
CA HIS A 44 -1.92 18.97 -3.23
C HIS A 44 -2.97 17.88 -2.94
N HIS A 45 -2.59 16.83 -2.21
CA HIS A 45 -3.50 15.75 -1.80
C HIS A 45 -4.25 16.10 -0.52
N ILE A 46 -5.24 16.98 -0.62
CA ILE A 46 -6.04 17.45 0.52
C ILE A 46 -7.06 16.39 0.95
N GLU A 47 -7.22 16.19 2.25
CA GLU A 47 -8.06 15.14 2.84
C GLU A 47 -9.51 15.15 2.37
N LYS A 48 -10.21 16.29 2.41
CA LYS A 48 -11.63 16.34 2.00
C LYS A 48 -11.87 15.96 0.53
N VAL A 49 -10.83 16.04 -0.30
CA VAL A 49 -10.87 15.61 -1.71
C VAL A 49 -10.76 14.07 -1.81
N TRP A 50 -10.04 13.44 -0.87
CA TRP A 50 -9.55 12.06 -0.97
C TRP A 50 -9.99 11.14 0.19
N THR A 51 -10.80 11.63 1.12
CA THR A 51 -11.31 10.94 2.30
C THR A 51 -12.80 11.23 2.42
N LYS A 52 -13.61 10.17 2.49
CA LYS A 52 -15.07 10.32 2.57
C LYS A 52 -15.51 10.85 3.93
N ALA A 53 -16.62 11.59 3.96
CA ALA A 53 -17.12 12.30 5.13
C ALA A 53 -17.40 11.37 6.32
N SER A 54 -17.88 10.15 6.08
CA SER A 54 -18.10 9.17 7.14
C SER A 54 -16.84 8.79 7.91
N VAL A 55 -15.65 8.86 7.30
CA VAL A 55 -14.38 8.67 7.99
C VAL A 55 -14.16 9.80 9.00
N PHE A 56 -14.29 11.06 8.58
CA PHE A 56 -14.14 12.18 9.51
C PHE A 56 -15.20 12.16 10.61
N GLN A 57 -16.44 11.79 10.27
CA GLN A 57 -17.53 11.66 11.24
C GLN A 57 -17.23 10.58 12.27
N HIS A 58 -16.74 9.41 11.85
CA HIS A 58 -16.38 8.31 12.74
C HIS A 58 -15.34 8.74 13.79
N PHE A 59 -14.35 9.54 13.38
CA PHE A 59 -13.32 10.06 14.28
C PHE A 59 -13.71 11.37 15.00
N GLY A 60 -14.91 11.91 14.76
CA GLY A 60 -15.38 13.14 15.39
C GLY A 60 -14.68 14.41 14.89
N VAL A 61 -14.11 14.40 13.68
CA VAL A 61 -13.28 15.48 13.11
C VAL A 61 -13.86 16.10 11.84
N LEU A 62 -15.13 15.84 11.53
CA LEU A 62 -15.80 16.28 10.29
C LEU A 62 -15.71 17.78 10.01
N ASN A 63 -15.71 18.62 11.05
CA ASN A 63 -15.66 20.08 10.91
C ASN A 63 -14.30 20.68 11.30
N ASP A 64 -13.28 19.85 11.51
CA ASP A 64 -11.96 20.31 11.91
C ASP A 64 -11.02 20.41 10.70
N LYS A 65 -10.68 21.66 10.36
CA LYS A 65 -9.80 21.99 9.23
C LYS A 65 -8.39 21.42 9.36
N HIS A 66 -7.94 21.10 10.58
CA HIS A 66 -6.69 20.39 10.78
C HIS A 66 -6.73 19.00 10.13
N TYR A 67 -7.90 18.36 10.08
CA TYR A 67 -8.10 17.05 9.47
C TYR A 67 -8.62 17.14 8.04
N THR A 68 -9.52 18.08 7.73
CA THR A 68 -10.20 18.13 6.42
C THR A 68 -9.43 18.89 5.34
N ASP A 69 -8.69 19.94 5.70
CA ASP A 69 -8.10 20.90 4.76
C ASP A 69 -6.56 20.81 4.69
N THR A 70 -5.97 19.73 5.22
CA THR A 70 -4.53 19.46 5.18
C THR A 70 -4.20 18.29 4.27
N ARG A 71 -2.91 18.14 3.92
CA ARG A 71 -2.41 17.03 3.09
C ARG A 71 -2.66 15.67 3.78
N GLN A 72 -2.88 14.64 2.97
CA GLN A 72 -2.91 13.26 3.44
C GLN A 72 -1.52 12.77 3.85
N ILE A 73 -1.49 11.78 4.74
CA ILE A 73 -0.30 11.02 5.09
C ILE A 73 -0.39 9.65 4.43
N ALA A 74 0.69 9.22 3.76
CA ALA A 74 0.74 7.97 3.01
C ALA A 74 0.72 6.76 3.95
N SER A 75 -0.16 5.78 3.69
CA SER A 75 -0.14 4.48 4.36
C SER A 75 0.87 3.49 3.74
N GLY A 76 1.30 3.75 2.50
CA GLY A 76 2.29 2.94 1.80
C GLY A 76 3.73 3.09 2.32
N LEU A 77 4.00 4.06 3.22
CA LEU A 77 5.27 4.22 3.92
C LEU A 77 5.03 4.59 5.39
N VAL A 78 5.07 3.58 6.26
CA VAL A 78 4.92 3.74 7.72
C VAL A 78 6.14 3.14 8.40
N MET A 79 6.78 3.92 9.27
CA MET A 79 7.99 3.51 9.96
C MET A 79 7.78 3.60 11.46
N LEU A 80 8.08 2.53 12.19
CA LEU A 80 7.85 2.48 13.63
C LEU A 80 8.91 1.69 14.35
N CYS A 81 9.24 2.13 15.55
CA CYS A 81 9.87 1.36 16.59
C CYS A 81 8.78 0.60 17.34
N LYS A 82 8.98 -0.68 17.62
CA LYS A 82 8.04 -1.45 18.44
C LYS A 82 8.10 -0.93 19.87
N THR A 83 7.01 -0.29 20.29
CA THR A 83 6.73 0.14 21.65
C THR A 83 5.26 -0.12 21.99
N GLN A 84 4.90 -0.08 23.28
CA GLN A 84 3.49 -0.21 23.68
C GLN A 84 2.60 0.84 23.00
N ARG A 85 3.09 2.07 22.85
CA ARG A 85 2.37 3.16 22.18
C ARG A 85 2.14 2.84 20.70
N THR A 86 3.17 2.42 19.97
CA THR A 86 3.02 2.13 18.53
C THR A 86 2.13 0.93 18.29
N GLN A 87 2.18 -0.07 19.17
CA GLN A 87 1.24 -1.20 19.13
C GLN A 87 -0.22 -0.76 19.35
N ALA A 88 -0.48 0.15 20.29
CA ALA A 88 -1.82 0.67 20.52
C ALA A 88 -2.36 1.44 19.29
N ILE A 89 -1.53 2.28 18.66
CA ILE A 89 -1.90 3.02 17.44
C ILE A 89 -2.20 2.04 16.29
N MET A 90 -1.38 1.00 16.11
CA MET A 90 -1.63 -0.04 15.09
C MET A 90 -2.92 -0.81 15.38
N GLN A 91 -3.24 -1.07 16.66
CA GLN A 91 -4.48 -1.72 17.03
C GLN A 91 -5.71 -0.84 16.75
N GLU A 92 -5.63 0.48 16.97
CA GLU A 92 -6.68 1.43 16.55
C GLU A 92 -6.92 1.35 15.04
N TRP A 93 -5.84 1.32 14.25
CA TRP A 93 -5.95 1.20 12.79
C TRP A 93 -6.62 -0.12 12.39
N LEU A 94 -6.18 -1.25 12.95
CA LEU A 94 -6.75 -2.58 12.70
C LEU A 94 -8.22 -2.69 13.11
N ASN A 95 -8.62 -2.07 14.22
CA ASN A 95 -10.00 -2.10 14.70
C ASN A 95 -10.99 -1.52 13.69
N VAL A 96 -10.57 -0.53 12.88
CA VAL A 96 -11.42 0.00 11.80
C VAL A 96 -11.70 -1.08 10.76
N PHE A 97 -10.71 -1.88 10.36
CA PHE A 97 -10.95 -2.97 9.40
C PHE A 97 -11.82 -4.09 9.98
N TYR A 98 -11.73 -4.34 11.29
CA TYR A 98 -12.51 -5.40 11.93
C TYR A 98 -13.96 -5.02 12.19
N HIS A 99 -14.24 -3.74 12.43
CA HIS A 99 -15.55 -3.29 12.92
C HIS A 99 -16.24 -2.28 12.00
N HIS A 100 -15.50 -1.64 11.10
CA HIS A 100 -15.95 -0.51 10.28
C HIS A 100 -15.37 -0.57 8.86
N PHE A 101 -15.40 -1.75 8.23
CA PHE A 101 -14.83 -1.97 6.90
C PHE A 101 -15.45 -1.07 5.83
N GLU A 102 -16.71 -0.66 6.01
CA GLU A 102 -17.41 0.30 5.17
C GLU A 102 -16.75 1.70 5.15
N LEU A 103 -15.87 2.02 6.10
CA LEU A 103 -15.08 3.25 6.08
C LEU A 103 -13.86 3.13 5.16
N VAL A 104 -13.41 1.91 4.89
CA VAL A 104 -12.21 1.60 4.10
C VAL A 104 -12.57 1.34 2.64
N ASP A 105 -13.65 0.61 2.37
CA ASP A 105 -14.01 0.26 0.99
C ASP A 105 -14.71 1.41 0.23
N ASP A 106 -15.25 1.09 -0.94
CA ASP A 106 -16.00 2.02 -1.80
C ASP A 106 -17.48 2.16 -1.40
N SER A 107 -17.90 1.66 -0.23
CA SER A 107 -19.25 1.88 0.27
C SER A 107 -19.52 3.38 0.37
N PRO A 108 -20.72 3.84 -0.07
CA PRO A 108 -21.05 5.25 -0.07
C PRO A 108 -21.10 5.80 1.36
N SER A 109 -20.69 7.05 1.52
CA SER A 109 -20.84 7.74 2.80
C SER A 109 -22.33 7.94 3.11
N PRO A 110 -22.82 7.59 4.31
CA PRO A 110 -24.20 7.88 4.74
C PRO A 110 -24.47 9.39 4.91
N ILE A 111 -23.43 10.22 4.92
CA ILE A 111 -23.54 11.69 4.96
C ILE A 111 -22.90 12.32 3.72
N PRO A 112 -23.34 13.52 3.29
CA PRO A 112 -22.75 14.20 2.15
C PRO A 112 -21.24 14.40 2.31
N ASN A 113 -20.49 14.11 1.24
CA ASN A 113 -19.08 14.47 1.16
C ASN A 113 -18.94 15.98 0.85
N ASP A 114 -17.73 16.51 1.03
CA ASP A 114 -17.37 17.84 0.52
C ASP A 114 -17.60 17.91 -1.01
N GLU A 115 -17.96 19.09 -1.52
CA GLU A 115 -18.22 19.29 -2.95
C GLU A 115 -16.99 18.95 -3.83
N SER A 116 -15.78 19.05 -3.26
CA SER A 116 -14.53 18.71 -3.93
C SER A 116 -14.14 17.22 -3.82
N PHE A 117 -14.94 16.39 -3.16
CA PHE A 117 -14.63 14.97 -2.98
C PHE A 117 -14.60 14.21 -4.32
N ILE A 118 -13.53 13.44 -4.52
CA ILE A 118 -13.30 12.62 -5.73
C ILE A 118 -13.53 11.14 -5.42
N GLU A 119 -12.75 10.57 -4.50
CA GLU A 119 -12.80 9.16 -4.13
C GLU A 119 -12.18 8.93 -2.75
N ASN A 120 -12.47 7.78 -2.13
CA ASN A 120 -11.88 7.43 -0.84
C ASN A 120 -10.53 6.73 -1.04
N ARG A 121 -9.49 7.12 -0.29
CA ARG A 121 -8.17 6.48 -0.32
C ARG A 121 -8.04 5.30 0.64
N HIS A 122 -9.16 4.68 0.97
CA HIS A 122 -9.20 3.41 1.68
C HIS A 122 -8.44 3.43 3.01
N ASP A 123 -7.46 2.53 3.18
CA ASP A 123 -6.65 2.44 4.38
C ASP A 123 -5.82 3.70 4.64
N GLN A 124 -5.41 4.42 3.58
CA GLN A 124 -4.68 5.68 3.68
C GLN A 124 -5.52 6.76 4.36
N SER A 125 -6.82 6.83 4.06
CA SER A 125 -7.72 7.79 4.71
C SER A 125 -7.79 7.54 6.21
N ILE A 126 -7.88 6.28 6.64
CA ILE A 126 -7.89 5.94 8.08
C ILE A 126 -6.56 6.26 8.73
N TRP A 127 -5.45 5.85 8.10
CA TRP A 127 -4.10 6.10 8.60
C TRP A 127 -3.83 7.58 8.78
N SER A 128 -4.21 8.40 7.78
CA SER A 128 -3.95 9.84 7.80
C SER A 128 -4.65 10.55 8.96
N ILE A 129 -5.89 10.16 9.27
CA ILE A 129 -6.61 10.69 10.44
C ILE A 129 -5.99 10.23 11.76
N LEU A 130 -5.64 8.95 11.88
CA LEU A 130 -4.97 8.44 13.08
C LEU A 130 -3.60 9.09 13.30
N ASN A 131 -2.85 9.31 12.22
CA ASN A 131 -1.56 9.97 12.26
C ASN A 131 -1.66 11.40 12.84
N LYS A 132 -2.63 12.17 12.36
CA LYS A 132 -2.93 13.52 12.87
C LYS A 132 -3.42 13.50 14.32
N LYS A 133 -4.35 12.61 14.64
CA LYS A 133 -4.90 12.42 15.99
C LYS A 133 -3.80 12.14 17.04
N HIS A 134 -2.79 11.37 16.65
CA HIS A 134 -1.66 11.01 17.51
C HIS A 134 -0.46 11.95 17.40
N ASN A 135 -0.58 13.06 16.65
CA ASN A 135 0.47 14.05 16.40
C ASN A 135 1.80 13.40 15.97
N ILE A 136 1.72 12.43 15.05
CA ILE A 136 2.89 11.71 14.55
C ILE A 136 3.75 12.66 13.71
N VAL A 137 5.07 12.62 13.92
CA VAL A 137 6.03 13.39 13.11
C VAL A 137 6.13 12.74 11.74
N ASN A 138 6.11 13.55 10.68
CA ASN A 138 6.15 13.05 9.32
C ASN A 138 7.34 13.63 8.56
N PHE A 139 7.98 12.80 7.74
CA PHE A 139 8.84 13.29 6.67
C PHE A 139 7.99 13.97 5.59
N ASP A 140 8.57 14.92 4.84
CA ASP A 140 7.86 15.47 3.69
C ASP A 140 7.97 14.48 2.53
N GLY A 141 6.86 14.21 1.85
CA GLY A 141 6.83 13.32 0.70
C GLY A 141 7.66 13.81 -0.49
N VAL A 142 8.08 15.08 -0.51
CA VAL A 142 9.11 15.53 -1.48
C VAL A 142 10.45 14.82 -1.28
N ASP A 143 10.70 14.26 -0.10
CA ASP A 143 11.87 13.44 0.20
C ASP A 143 11.76 12.00 -0.37
N PHE A 144 10.59 11.63 -0.92
CA PHE A 144 10.30 10.30 -1.47
C PHE A 144 9.88 10.43 -2.94
N THR A 145 10.86 10.60 -3.80
CA THR A 145 10.67 10.89 -5.23
C THR A 145 10.55 9.62 -6.07
N GLN A 146 10.01 9.74 -7.28
CA GLN A 146 9.94 8.62 -8.23
C GLN A 146 11.32 8.23 -8.81
N MET A 147 12.26 9.19 -8.84
CA MET A 147 13.61 9.01 -9.34
C MET A 147 14.59 9.62 -8.36
N ALA A 148 15.70 8.94 -8.11
CA ALA A 148 16.72 9.36 -7.16
C ALA A 148 17.51 10.59 -7.66
N VAL A 149 16.90 11.77 -7.61
CA VAL A 149 17.62 13.05 -7.72
C VAL A 149 18.38 13.21 -6.42
N ASN A 150 19.70 12.94 -6.39
CA ASN A 150 20.54 12.83 -5.18
C ASN A 150 20.31 11.56 -4.34
N PRO A 151 20.70 10.37 -4.82
CA PRO A 151 20.42 9.08 -4.16
C PRO A 151 21.00 8.98 -2.74
N GLU A 152 22.01 9.77 -2.40
CA GLU A 152 22.55 9.87 -1.03
C GLU A 152 21.56 10.48 -0.02
N GLN A 153 20.63 11.33 -0.48
CA GLN A 153 19.63 11.99 0.35
C GLN A 153 18.25 11.31 0.29
N HIS A 154 18.04 10.42 -0.69
CA HIS A 154 16.77 9.71 -0.91
C HIS A 154 16.98 8.20 -0.82
N PRO A 155 17.11 7.64 0.39
CA PRO A 155 17.37 6.21 0.58
C PRO A 155 16.22 5.31 0.14
N ILE A 156 15.01 5.86 -0.01
CA ILE A 156 13.81 5.16 -0.46
C ILE A 156 13.17 6.00 -1.55
N VAL A 157 12.94 5.41 -2.72
CA VAL A 157 12.26 6.06 -3.85
C VAL A 157 10.99 5.31 -4.21
N THR A 158 9.95 6.03 -4.62
CA THR A 158 8.69 5.43 -5.09
C THR A 158 8.79 5.14 -6.59
N ALA A 159 9.69 4.23 -6.97
CA ALA A 159 9.99 3.93 -8.38
C ALA A 159 8.75 3.49 -9.17
N ARG A 160 7.77 2.87 -8.49
CA ARG A 160 6.52 2.35 -9.07
C ARG A 160 6.77 1.57 -10.37
N ASN A 161 7.88 0.83 -10.40
CA ASN A 161 8.24 -0.09 -11.48
C ASN A 161 7.25 -1.26 -11.48
N ALA A 162 6.03 -1.02 -11.95
CA ALA A 162 5.08 -2.07 -12.20
C ALA A 162 5.65 -2.91 -13.34
N ILE A 163 6.32 -4.02 -13.00
CA ILE A 163 6.57 -5.08 -13.95
C ILE A 163 5.20 -5.71 -14.23
N TYR A 164 4.40 -5.05 -15.06
CA TYR A 164 3.31 -5.71 -15.75
C TYR A 164 3.96 -6.87 -16.50
N CYS A 165 3.50 -8.08 -16.22
CA CYS A 165 3.91 -9.26 -16.96
C CYS A 165 3.44 -9.06 -18.41
N SER A 166 4.26 -8.40 -19.23
CA SER A 166 4.03 -8.09 -20.64
C SER A 166 3.85 -9.34 -21.51
N PHE A 167 4.12 -10.52 -20.94
CA PHE A 167 3.72 -11.81 -21.47
C PHE A 167 2.20 -11.98 -21.63
N ILE A 168 1.37 -11.28 -20.84
CA ILE A 168 -0.09 -11.43 -20.93
C ILE A 168 -0.68 -10.49 -22.01
N THR A 169 -0.03 -9.36 -22.29
CA THR A 169 -0.57 -8.34 -23.21
C THR A 169 -0.04 -8.48 -24.64
N SER A 170 1.04 -9.23 -24.87
CA SER A 170 1.64 -9.38 -26.21
C SER A 170 1.12 -10.57 -27.02
N SER A 171 0.29 -11.45 -26.46
CA SER A 171 -0.33 -12.56 -27.22
C SER A 171 -1.78 -12.27 -27.59
N THR A 172 -2.01 -11.20 -28.37
CA THR A 172 -3.27 -11.02 -29.12
C THR A 172 -3.26 -11.91 -30.37
N ASN A 173 -3.06 -13.22 -30.20
CA ASN A 173 -3.36 -14.22 -31.22
C ASN A 173 -4.57 -15.03 -30.76
N SER A 174 -5.63 -14.99 -31.57
CA SER A 174 -7.00 -15.43 -31.27
C SER A 174 -7.14 -16.90 -30.83
N THR A 175 -6.13 -17.74 -31.08
CA THR A 175 -6.10 -19.15 -30.68
C THR A 175 -5.69 -19.35 -29.21
N ALA A 176 -4.80 -18.51 -28.66
CA ALA A 176 -4.31 -18.65 -27.28
C ALA A 176 -5.40 -18.34 -26.24
N ASN A 177 -6.34 -17.45 -26.58
CA ASN A 177 -7.44 -17.04 -25.70
C ASN A 177 -8.43 -18.18 -25.41
N ARG A 178 -8.59 -19.13 -26.35
CA ARG A 178 -9.46 -20.30 -26.16
C ARG A 178 -8.82 -21.32 -25.21
N TYR A 179 -7.52 -21.53 -25.31
CA TYR A 179 -6.78 -22.40 -24.38
C TYR A 179 -6.65 -21.76 -22.99
N LEU A 180 -6.39 -20.45 -22.90
CA LEU A 180 -6.29 -19.73 -21.63
C LEU A 180 -7.63 -19.69 -20.86
N LYS A 181 -8.77 -19.52 -21.54
CA LYS A 181 -10.09 -19.64 -20.90
C LYS A 181 -10.33 -21.06 -20.35
N VAL A 182 -10.00 -22.09 -21.12
CA VAL A 182 -10.11 -23.49 -20.65
C VAL A 182 -9.16 -23.76 -19.47
N MET A 183 -7.95 -23.21 -19.50
CA MET A 183 -6.96 -23.34 -18.42
C MET A 183 -7.30 -22.55 -17.15
N TRP A 184 -8.18 -21.55 -17.18
CA TRP A 184 -8.69 -20.88 -15.98
C TRP A 184 -9.93 -21.58 -15.39
N ILE A 185 -10.76 -22.18 -16.25
CA ILE A 185 -11.95 -22.93 -15.82
C ILE A 185 -11.56 -24.22 -15.08
N ILE A 186 -10.53 -24.93 -15.55
CA ILE A 186 -10.14 -26.23 -14.97
C ILE A 186 -9.63 -26.09 -13.52
N PRO A 187 -8.72 -25.16 -13.16
CA PRO A 187 -8.30 -24.93 -11.78
C PRO A 187 -9.42 -24.39 -10.89
N ALA A 188 -10.33 -23.57 -11.43
CA ALA A 188 -11.48 -23.06 -10.69
C ALA A 188 -12.54 -24.15 -10.39
N LEU A 189 -12.67 -25.15 -11.26
CA LEU A 189 -13.47 -26.35 -10.99
C LEU A 189 -12.77 -27.30 -10.02
N ILE A 190 -11.45 -27.47 -10.13
CA ILE A 190 -10.68 -28.37 -9.27
C ILE A 190 -10.51 -27.80 -7.85
N SER A 191 -10.40 -26.48 -7.69
CA SER A 191 -10.35 -25.82 -6.39
C SER A 191 -11.68 -25.88 -5.62
N LYS A 192 -12.80 -26.03 -6.34
CA LYS A 192 -14.11 -26.36 -5.74
C LYS A 192 -14.18 -27.80 -5.23
N LEU A 193 -13.33 -28.71 -5.72
CA LEU A 193 -13.37 -30.14 -5.39
C LEU A 193 -12.28 -30.58 -4.39
N HIS A 194 -11.15 -29.87 -4.28
CA HIS A 194 -10.07 -30.24 -3.33
C HIS A 194 -9.27 -29.05 -2.75
N PRO A 195 -8.76 -29.16 -1.51
CA PRO A 195 -8.18 -28.04 -0.77
C PRO A 195 -6.87 -27.48 -1.36
N ILE A 196 -6.64 -26.21 -1.02
CA ILE A 196 -5.65 -25.20 -1.46
C ILE A 196 -4.22 -25.72 -1.79
N ARG A 197 -3.78 -26.83 -1.20
CA ARG A 197 -2.44 -27.42 -1.44
C ARG A 197 -2.30 -28.02 -2.85
N SER A 198 -3.35 -28.62 -3.40
CA SER A 198 -3.34 -29.25 -4.73
C SER A 198 -3.27 -28.20 -5.85
N GLY A 199 -4.00 -27.09 -5.69
CA GLY A 199 -3.99 -25.96 -6.63
C GLY A 199 -2.62 -25.29 -6.74
N ARG A 200 -1.89 -25.12 -5.64
CA ARG A 200 -0.52 -24.55 -5.66
C ARG A 200 0.48 -25.47 -6.37
N ARG A 201 0.35 -26.80 -6.22
CA ARG A 201 1.22 -27.76 -6.93
C ARG A 201 0.95 -27.72 -8.43
N TYR A 202 -0.32 -27.67 -8.82
CA TYR A 202 -0.71 -27.56 -10.23
C TYR A 202 -0.24 -26.25 -10.87
N ALA A 203 -0.43 -25.11 -10.20
CA ALA A 203 0.06 -23.81 -10.67
C ALA A 203 1.59 -23.78 -10.86
N ARG A 204 2.35 -24.44 -9.97
CA ARG A 204 3.81 -24.58 -10.13
C ARG A 204 4.19 -25.46 -11.32
N THR A 205 3.49 -26.57 -11.54
CA THR A 205 3.72 -27.45 -12.70
C THR A 205 3.38 -26.74 -14.01
N LEU A 206 2.28 -25.99 -14.05
CA LEU A 206 1.87 -25.19 -15.19
C LEU A 206 2.89 -24.08 -15.49
N LYS A 207 3.37 -23.38 -14.46
CA LYS A 207 4.44 -22.38 -14.59
C LYS A 207 5.72 -22.99 -15.17
N LYS A 208 6.14 -24.18 -14.70
CA LYS A 208 7.31 -24.89 -15.25
C LYS A 208 7.10 -25.30 -16.71
N PHE A 209 5.92 -25.80 -17.06
CA PHE A 209 5.60 -26.20 -18.44
C PHE A 209 5.62 -25.01 -19.39
N LEU A 210 5.00 -23.88 -19.00
CA LEU A 210 4.98 -22.66 -19.81
C LEU A 210 6.38 -22.05 -19.99
N LEU A 211 7.22 -22.08 -18.95
CA LEU A 211 8.62 -21.66 -19.05
C LEU A 211 9.42 -22.57 -19.99
N HIS A 212 9.21 -23.88 -19.94
CA HIS A 212 9.88 -24.82 -20.84
C HIS A 212 9.43 -24.63 -22.30
N TYR A 213 8.13 -24.44 -22.53
CA TYR A 213 7.56 -24.20 -23.86
C TYR A 213 8.06 -22.88 -24.49
N SER A 214 8.30 -21.84 -23.68
CA SER A 214 8.85 -20.57 -24.18
C SER A 214 10.34 -20.65 -24.54
N PHE A 215 11.07 -21.61 -23.96
CA PHE A 215 12.49 -21.82 -24.26
C PHE A 215 12.70 -22.67 -25.51
N VAL A 216 11.84 -23.66 -25.76
CA VAL A 216 11.94 -24.55 -26.94
C VAL A 216 11.57 -23.82 -28.24
N ASN A 217 10.67 -22.84 -28.21
CA ASN A 217 10.23 -22.09 -29.40
C ASN A 217 11.04 -20.80 -29.69
N LYS A 218 12.23 -20.64 -29.09
CA LYS A 218 13.14 -19.51 -29.33
C LYS A 218 14.41 -19.87 -30.12
N ASN A 219 14.52 -21.10 -30.64
CA ASN A 219 15.57 -21.53 -31.57
C ASN A 219 14.96 -21.91 -32.92
#